data_AF-A0A2D7VPI3-F1
#
_entry.id   AF-A0A2D7VPI3-F1
#
_cell.length_a   1.000
_cell.length_b   1.000
_cell.length_c   1.000
_cell.angle_alpha   90.00
_cell.angle_beta   90.00
_cell.angle_gamma   90.00
#
_symmetry.space_group_name_H-M   'P 1'
#
loop_
_entity.id
_entity.type
_entity.pdbx_description
1 polymer ?
#
loop_
_entity_poly.entity_id
_entity_poly.type
_entity_poly.pdbx_seq_one_letter_code
_entity_poly.pdbx_strand_id
1 'polypeptide(L)'
;IVLVGLATKNAILIVEFAKELQDKGMDALSAIKEASRLRLRPILMTSIAFIMGVLPMAVSTGAGSEMRQAMGVAVFSGMIGVTVFGLILTPVFYYLIQRKG
;
A
#
# COMPACT_ATOMS: atom_id res chain seq x y z
N ILE A 1 -4.52 12.77 3.04
CA ILE A 1 -4.44 12.84 1.55
C ILE A 1 -3.26 12.04 1.01
N VAL A 2 -2.01 12.31 1.43
CA VAL A 2 -0.82 11.58 0.94
C VAL A 2 -0.95 10.05 1.03
N LEU A 3 -1.34 9.52 2.20
CA LEU A 3 -1.53 8.08 2.40
C LEU A 3 -2.60 7.47 1.49
N VAL A 4 -3.67 8.21 1.21
CA VAL A 4 -4.74 7.78 0.30
C VAL A 4 -4.18 7.65 -1.12
N GLY A 5 -3.41 8.65 -1.58
CA GLY A 5 -2.77 8.59 -2.90
C GLY A 5 -1.80 7.40 -3.05
N LEU A 6 -1.01 7.12 -2.00
CA LEU A 6 -0.12 5.95 -1.95
C LEU A 6 -0.91 4.63 -2.00
N ALA A 7 -1.98 4.53 -1.21
CA ALA A 7 -2.87 3.38 -1.20
C ALA A 7 -3.46 3.12 -2.59
N THR A 8 -4.05 4.15 -3.19
CA THR A 8 -4.71 4.09 -4.49
C THR A 8 -3.72 3.71 -5.58
N LYS A 9 -2.53 4.32 -5.61
CA LYS A 9 -1.47 3.96 -6.58
C LYS A 9 -1.07 2.49 -6.44
N ASN A 10 -0.87 2.02 -5.21
CA ASN A 10 -0.48 0.62 -4.96
C ASN A 10 -1.59 -0.34 -5.38
N ALA A 11 -2.86 -0.01 -5.10
CA ALA A 11 -4.00 -0.82 -5.47
C ALA A 11 -4.20 -0.90 -6.99
N ILE A 12 -4.16 0.25 -7.68
CA ILE A 12 -4.28 0.32 -9.15
C ILE A 12 -3.23 -0.56 -9.80
N LEU A 13 -1.97 -0.46 -9.38
CA LEU A 13 -0.89 -1.24 -9.99
C LEU A 13 -1.01 -2.76 -9.76
N ILE A 14 -1.59 -3.20 -8.64
CA ILE A 14 -1.86 -4.62 -8.42
C ILE A 14 -2.99 -5.09 -9.34
N VAL A 15 -4.09 -4.33 -9.41
CA VAL A 15 -5.27 -4.66 -10.20
C VAL A 15 -4.96 -4.66 -11.71
N GLU A 16 -4.24 -3.65 -12.19
CA GLU A 16 -3.81 -3.53 -13.58
C GLU A 16 -2.94 -4.72 -14.00
N PHE A 17 -1.94 -5.08 -13.20
CA PHE A 17 -1.07 -6.21 -13.50
C PHE A 17 -1.80 -7.56 -13.44
N ALA A 18 -2.73 -7.71 -12.48
CA ALA A 18 -3.57 -8.91 -12.40
C ALA A 18 -4.49 -9.02 -13.63
N LYS A 19 -5.06 -7.91 -14.08
CA LYS A 19 -5.90 -7.87 -15.28
C LYS A 19 -5.09 -8.21 -16.53
N GLU A 20 -3.89 -7.66 -16.68
CA GLU A 20 -3.01 -7.97 -17.80
C GLU A 20 -2.64 -9.47 -17.85
N LEU A 21 -2.40 -10.09 -16.69
CA LEU A 21 -2.12 -11.54 -16.60
C LEU A 21 -3.36 -12.39 -16.92
N GLN A 22 -4.55 -11.96 -16.50
CA GLN A 22 -5.80 -12.62 -16.90
C GLN A 22 -6.07 -12.52 -18.40
N ASP A 23 -5.79 -11.36 -19.01
CA ASP A 23 -5.96 -11.15 -20.45
C ASP A 23 -4.99 -12.02 -21.27
N LYS A 24 -3.87 -12.45 -20.66
CA LYS A 24 -2.95 -13.47 -21.18
C LYS A 24 -3.42 -14.92 -20.93
N GLY A 25 -4.61 -15.11 -20.37
CA GLY A 25 -5.23 -16.41 -20.13
C GLY A 25 -4.97 -17.03 -18.77
N MET A 26 -4.35 -16.32 -17.80
CA MET A 26 -4.20 -16.85 -16.45
C MET A 26 -5.51 -16.85 -15.65
N ASP A 27 -5.71 -17.88 -14.84
CA ASP A 27 -6.79 -17.91 -13.85
C ASP A 27 -6.71 -16.72 -12.89
N ALA A 28 -7.88 -16.24 -12.45
CA ALA A 28 -8.00 -15.03 -11.64
C ALA A 28 -7.20 -15.09 -10.33
N LEU A 29 -7.16 -16.26 -9.67
CA LEU A 29 -6.43 -16.44 -8.42
C LEU A 29 -4.92 -16.46 -8.66
N SER A 30 -4.48 -17.08 -9.74
CA SER A 30 -3.06 -17.12 -10.12
C SER A 30 -2.55 -15.74 -10.53
N ALA A 31 -3.35 -15.00 -11.31
CA ALA A 31 -3.00 -13.66 -11.78
C ALA A 31 -2.83 -12.67 -10.63
N ILE A 32 -3.79 -12.65 -9.68
CA ILE A 32 -3.72 -11.72 -8.54
C ILE A 32 -2.59 -12.08 -7.56
N LYS A 33 -2.28 -13.37 -7.39
CA LYS A 33 -1.13 -13.82 -6.59
C LYS A 33 0.17 -13.33 -7.20
N GLU A 34 0.35 -13.51 -8.51
CA GLU A 34 1.59 -13.12 -9.18
C GLU A 34 1.75 -11.59 -9.20
N ALA A 35 0.68 -10.84 -9.51
CA ALA A 35 0.66 -9.39 -9.41
C ALA A 35 1.03 -8.91 -8.00
N SER A 36 0.47 -9.54 -6.95
CA SER A 36 0.79 -9.19 -5.56
C SER A 36 2.25 -9.47 -5.22
N ARG A 37 2.84 -10.58 -5.68
CA ARG A 37 4.26 -10.91 -5.45
C ARG A 37 5.19 -9.90 -6.11
N LEU A 38 4.90 -9.51 -7.35
CA LEU A 38 5.71 -8.53 -8.09
C LEU A 38 5.69 -7.15 -7.44
N ARG A 39 4.57 -6.79 -6.80
CA ARG A 39 4.39 -5.49 -6.14
C ARG A 39 4.83 -5.49 -4.67
N LEU A 40 4.92 -6.64 -4.02
CA LEU A 40 5.28 -6.75 -2.60
C LEU A 40 6.59 -6.04 -2.26
N ARG A 41 7.67 -6.35 -3.00
CA ARG A 41 8.99 -5.74 -2.76
C ARG A 41 8.98 -4.22 -2.99
N PRO A 42 8.43 -3.69 -4.12
CA PRO A 42 8.25 -2.25 -4.30
C PRO A 42 7.41 -1.58 -3.21
N ILE A 43 6.29 -2.16 -2.78
CA ILE A 43 5.40 -1.59 -1.76
C ILE A 43 6.11 -1.54 -0.41
N LEU A 44 6.81 -2.60 -0.02
CA LEU A 44 7.59 -2.62 1.22
C LEU A 44 8.72 -1.59 1.18
N MET A 45 9.44 -1.48 0.06
CA MET A 45 10.51 -0.49 -0.11
C MET A 45 10.01 0.94 0.11
N THR A 46 8.91 1.33 -0.53
CA THR A 46 8.36 2.68 -0.38
C THR A 46 7.79 2.92 1.02
N SER A 47 7.13 1.92 1.59
CA SER A 47 6.57 2.00 2.95
C SER A 47 7.68 2.21 3.98
N ILE A 48 8.76 1.42 3.91
CA ILE A 48 9.90 1.52 4.81
C ILE A 48 10.61 2.87 4.64
N ALA A 49 10.89 3.27 3.39
CA ALA A 49 11.54 4.56 3.13
C ALA A 49 10.72 5.74 3.68
N PHE A 50 9.40 5.69 3.52
CA PHE A 50 8.51 6.73 4.02
C PHE A 50 8.45 6.74 5.55
N ILE A 51 8.34 5.57 6.19
CA ILE A 51 8.39 5.41 7.66
C ILE A 51 9.69 5.99 8.23
N MET A 52 10.83 5.65 7.62
CA MET A 52 12.13 6.17 8.04
C MET A 52 12.22 7.69 7.85
N GLY A 53 11.63 8.22 6.77
CA GLY A 53 11.59 9.66 6.50
C GLY A 53 10.75 10.47 7.49
N VAL A 54 9.69 9.88 8.07
CA VAL A 54 8.84 10.56 9.07
C VAL A 54 9.31 10.34 10.50
N LEU A 55 10.22 9.39 10.74
CA LEU A 55 10.75 9.08 12.06
C LEU A 55 11.31 10.32 12.79
N PRO A 56 12.11 11.21 12.17
CA PRO A 56 12.61 12.40 12.85
C PRO A 56 11.50 13.39 13.24
N MET A 57 10.40 13.45 12.48
CA MET A 57 9.26 14.29 12.84
C MET A 57 8.55 13.75 14.08
N ALA A 58 8.41 12.42 14.17
CA ALA A 58 7.77 11.74 15.29
C ALA A 58 8.56 11.86 16.60
N VAL A 59 9.89 12.04 16.56
CA VAL A 59 10.74 12.24 17.74
C VAL A 59 11.25 13.68 17.91
N SER A 60 10.77 14.62 17.08
CA SER A 60 11.28 16.00 17.10
C SER A 60 10.99 16.71 18.42
N THR A 61 11.95 17.54 18.87
CA THR A 61 11.85 18.36 20.08
C THR A 61 12.12 19.83 19.74
N GLY A 62 11.65 20.76 20.57
CA GLY A 62 11.77 22.21 20.36
C GLY A 62 10.49 22.88 19.86
N ALA A 63 10.58 24.13 19.40
CA ALA A 63 9.41 24.91 19.00
C ALA A 63 8.62 24.23 17.86
N GLY A 64 7.31 24.04 18.06
CA GLY A 64 6.44 23.35 17.11
C GLY A 64 6.59 21.83 17.07
N SER A 65 7.26 21.22 18.07
CA SER A 65 7.40 19.76 18.18
C SER A 65 6.06 19.06 18.28
N GLU A 66 5.09 19.58 19.04
CA GLU A 66 3.78 18.94 19.20
C GLU A 66 3.07 18.72 17.85
N MET A 67 3.12 19.74 16.98
CA MET A 67 2.53 19.65 15.63
C MET A 67 3.26 18.62 14.76
N ARG A 68 4.59 18.61 14.79
CA ARG A 68 5.42 17.67 14.00
C ARG A 68 5.28 16.24 14.50
N GLN A 69 5.23 16.03 15.80
CA GLN A 69 5.03 14.72 16.42
C GLN A 69 3.65 14.18 16.10
N ALA A 70 2.58 14.99 16.26
CA ALA A 70 1.23 14.59 15.89
C ALA A 70 1.14 14.17 14.42
N MET A 71 1.75 14.95 13.51
CA MET A 71 1.83 14.58 12.09
C MET A 71 2.66 13.32 11.86
N GLY A 72 3.84 13.21 12.50
CA GLY A 72 4.73 12.06 12.38
C GLY A 72 4.06 10.76 12.80
N VAL A 73 3.38 10.75 13.96
CA VAL A 73 2.66 9.59 14.50
C VAL A 73 1.46 9.22 13.61
N ALA A 74 0.68 10.20 13.17
CA ALA A 74 -0.46 9.97 12.28
C ALA A 74 -0.02 9.35 10.94
N VAL A 75 1.07 9.84 10.37
CA VAL A 75 1.60 9.35 9.10
C VAL A 75 2.28 7.99 9.25
N PHE A 76 3.03 7.77 10.34
CA PHE A 76 3.69 6.49 10.65
C PHE A 76 2.67 5.36 10.81
N SER A 77 1.69 5.54 11.70
CA SER A 77 0.63 4.56 11.94
C SER A 77 -0.22 4.33 10.69
N GLY A 78 -0.54 5.40 9.98
CA GLY A 78 -1.29 5.32 8.73
C GLY A 78 -0.54 4.58 7.63
N MET A 79 0.77 4.74 7.50
CA MET A 79 1.58 4.00 6.51
C MET A 79 1.57 2.50 6.81
N ILE A 80 1.76 2.11 8.08
CA ILE A 80 1.68 0.71 8.49
C ILE A 80 0.30 0.12 8.16
N GLY A 81 -0.76 0.85 8.52
CA GLY A 81 -2.13 0.45 8.21
C GLY A 81 -2.34 0.24 6.70
N VAL A 82 -1.95 1.22 5.89
CA VAL A 82 -2.14 1.16 4.43
C VAL A 82 -1.34 0.02 3.79
N THR A 83 -0.14 -0.29 4.30
CA THR A 83 0.68 -1.38 3.76
C THR A 83 0.05 -2.73 4.10
N VAL A 84 -0.32 -2.95 5.36
CA VAL A 84 -0.90 -4.24 5.80
C VAL A 84 -2.27 -4.47 5.17
N PHE A 85 -3.19 -3.51 5.33
CA PHE A 85 -4.53 -3.62 4.78
C PHE A 85 -4.51 -3.57 3.25
N GLY A 86 -3.68 -2.74 2.63
CA GLY A 86 -3.58 -2.66 1.17
C GLY A 86 -3.09 -3.95 0.53
N LEU A 87 -2.08 -4.60 1.11
CA LEU A 87 -1.55 -5.87 0.59
C LEU A 87 -2.53 -7.04 0.75
N ILE A 88 -3.40 -7.02 1.76
CA ILE A 88 -4.37 -8.10 2.03
C ILE A 88 -5.70 -7.83 1.33
N LEU A 89 -6.26 -6.63 1.48
CA LEU A 89 -7.60 -6.31 1.00
C LEU A 89 -7.65 -6.16 -0.51
N THR A 90 -6.63 -5.58 -1.15
CA THR A 90 -6.61 -5.42 -2.62
C THR A 90 -6.77 -6.75 -3.36
N PRO A 91 -5.96 -7.80 -3.09
CA PRO A 91 -6.12 -9.07 -3.80
C PRO A 91 -7.42 -9.79 -3.45
N VAL A 92 -7.88 -9.67 -2.20
CA VAL A 92 -9.16 -10.26 -1.75
C VAL A 92 -10.33 -9.61 -2.48
N PHE A 93 -10.39 -8.28 -2.53
CA PHE A 93 -11.46 -7.57 -3.23
C PHE A 93 -11.44 -7.85 -4.72
N TYR A 94 -10.26 -7.87 -5.34
CA TYR A 94 -10.13 -8.21 -6.76
C TYR A 94 -10.69 -9.62 -7.05
N TYR A 95 -10.26 -10.64 -6.28
CA TYR A 95 -10.73 -12.00 -6.47
C TYR A 95 -12.25 -12.15 -6.22
N LEU A 96 -12.78 -11.49 -5.18
CA LEU A 96 -14.21 -11.53 -4.87
C LEU A 96 -15.07 -10.87 -5.97
N ILE A 97 -14.60 -9.78 -6.55
CA ILE A 97 -15.29 -9.09 -7.66
C ILE A 97 -15.23 -9.95 -8.91
N GLN A 98 -14.05 -10.49 -9.25
CA GLN A 98 -13.87 -11.31 -10.45
C GLN A 98 -14.61 -12.65 -10.39
N ARG A 99 -14.85 -13.21 -9.20
CA ARG A 99 -15.66 -14.43 -9.04
C ARG A 99 -17.16 -14.18 -9.21
N LYS A 100 -17.62 -12.94 -9.00
CA LYS A 100 -19.05 -12.57 -9.10
C LYS A 100 -19.46 -12.12 -10.51
N GLY A 101 -18.52 -11.76 -11.37
CA GLY A 101 -18.76 -11.37 -12.77
C GLY A 101 -18.38 -12.48 -13.72
#